data_AF-X1LT79-F1
#
_entry.id   AF-X1LT79-F1
#
_cell.length_a   1.000
_cell.length_b   1.000
_cell.length_c   1.000
_cell.angle_alpha   90.00
_cell.angle_beta   90.00
_cell.angle_gamma   90.00
#
_symmetry.space_group_name_H-M   'P 1'
#
loop_
_entity.id
_entity.type
_entity.pdbx_description
1 polymer ?
#
loop_
_entity_poly.entity_id
_entity_poly.type
_entity_poly.pdbx_seq_one_letter_code
_entity_poly.pdbx_strand_id
1 'polypeptide(L)'
;MLTYKVQLYPNKQQQTTLVEQLDICRKLYNRLLEECKKAREKGEKLTQIKTQSFIVGLKNTSMPELKEVHSKVLQVVNYTLWTNIKSLAQLKKNGHKIGHLRFKGKGWYKTINYNQSGFKIDENKN
;
A
#
# COMPACT_ATOMS: atom_id res chain seq x y z
N MET A 1 2.54 -18.53 15.83
CA MET A 1 1.58 -18.03 14.82
C MET A 1 1.51 -19.06 13.71
N LEU A 2 0.36 -19.69 13.50
CA LEU A 2 0.18 -20.63 12.39
C LEU A 2 0.06 -19.82 11.11
N THR A 3 0.98 -20.04 10.16
CA THR A 3 0.93 -19.41 8.84
C THR A 3 0.34 -20.42 7.87
N TYR A 4 -0.83 -20.13 7.33
CA TYR A 4 -1.48 -20.96 6.31
C TYR A 4 -1.26 -20.36 4.92
N LYS A 5 -0.88 -21.20 3.97
CA LYS A 5 -0.75 -20.82 2.55
C LYS A 5 -1.81 -21.56 1.76
N VAL A 6 -2.76 -20.82 1.22
CA VAL A 6 -3.86 -21.36 0.40
C VAL A 6 -3.71 -20.83 -1.02
N GLN A 7 -3.79 -21.73 -2.00
CA GLN A 7 -3.86 -21.35 -3.40
C GLN A 7 -5.31 -20.97 -3.74
N LEU A 8 -5.48 -19.78 -4.30
CA LEU A 8 -6.79 -19.31 -4.76
C LEU A 8 -6.96 -19.65 -6.24
N TYR A 9 -8.16 -20.08 -6.62
CA TYR A 9 -8.57 -20.29 -8.01
C TYR A 9 -9.67 -19.28 -8.38
N PRO A 10 -9.32 -17.99 -8.55
CA PRO A 10 -10.30 -16.96 -8.84
C PRO A 10 -10.91 -17.15 -10.22
N ASN A 11 -12.21 -16.91 -10.35
CA ASN A 11 -12.87 -16.82 -11.64
C ASN A 11 -12.44 -15.55 -12.41
N LYS A 12 -12.84 -15.44 -13.68
CA LYS A 12 -12.43 -14.31 -14.55
C LYS A 12 -12.78 -12.93 -13.95
N GLN A 13 -13.97 -12.79 -13.37
CA GLN A 13 -14.40 -11.53 -12.76
C GLN A 13 -13.54 -11.18 -11.54
N GLN A 14 -13.30 -12.15 -10.66
CA GLN A 14 -12.43 -11.98 -9.49
C GLN A 14 -11.00 -11.61 -9.88
N GLN A 15 -10.45 -12.22 -10.94
CA GLN A 15 -9.12 -11.86 -11.45
C GLN A 15 -9.07 -10.40 -11.90
N THR A 16 -10.07 -9.95 -12.68
CA THR A 16 -10.17 -8.56 -13.13
C THR A 16 -10.22 -7.61 -11.93
N THR A 17 -11.10 -7.87 -10.96
CA THR A 17 -11.21 -7.05 -9.74
C THR A 17 -9.90 -7.00 -8.97
N LEU A 18 -9.20 -8.12 -8.80
CA LEU A 18 -7.91 -8.15 -8.12
C LEU A 18 -6.85 -7.30 -8.85
N VAL A 19 -6.81 -7.38 -10.18
CA VAL A 19 -5.89 -6.58 -11.00
C VAL A 19 -6.20 -5.08 -10.88
N GLU A 20 -7.48 -4.72 -10.90
CA GLU A 20 -7.93 -3.33 -10.71
C GLU A 20 -7.55 -2.82 -9.31
N GLN A 21 -7.81 -3.58 -8.27
CA GLN A 21 -7.45 -3.22 -6.90
C GLN A 21 -5.93 -3.08 -6.72
N LEU A 22 -5.12 -3.95 -7.34
CA LEU A 22 -3.67 -3.82 -7.36
C LEU A 22 -3.22 -2.53 -8.06
N ASP A 23 -3.87 -2.14 -9.17
CA ASP A 23 -3.56 -0.90 -9.87
C ASP A 23 -3.98 0.33 -9.06
N ILE A 24 -5.11 0.29 -8.37
CA ILE A 24 -5.55 1.34 -7.44
C ILE A 24 -4.53 1.50 -6.30
N CYS A 25 -4.08 0.39 -5.70
CA CYS A 25 -3.04 0.43 -4.67
C CYS A 25 -1.71 1.01 -5.20
N ARG A 26 -1.32 0.66 -6.44
CA ARG A 26 -0.15 1.22 -7.12
C ARG A 26 -0.27 2.73 -7.31
N LYS A 27 -1.42 3.21 -7.79
CA LYS A 27 -1.69 4.65 -7.97
C LYS A 27 -1.61 5.37 -6.63
N LEU A 28 -2.23 4.82 -5.58
CA LEU A 28 -2.14 5.39 -4.24
C LEU A 28 -0.69 5.47 -3.75
N TYR A 29 0.08 4.38 -3.86
CA TYR A 29 1.49 4.36 -3.45
C TYR A 29 2.29 5.48 -4.14
N ASN A 30 2.11 5.63 -5.45
CA ASN A 30 2.80 6.66 -6.22
C ASN A 30 2.37 8.06 -5.82
N ARG A 31 1.07 8.29 -5.62
CA ARG A 31 0.53 9.58 -5.16
C ARG A 31 1.10 9.98 -3.80
N LEU A 32 1.13 9.06 -2.85
CA LEU A 32 1.71 9.32 -1.52
C LEU A 32 3.23 9.55 -1.59
N LEU A 33 3.95 8.79 -2.43
CA LEU A 33 5.38 9.00 -2.64
C LEU A 33 5.66 10.38 -3.26
N GLU A 34 4.82 10.84 -4.18
CA GLU A 34 4.89 12.18 -4.76
C GLU A 34 4.72 13.26 -3.69
N GLU A 35 3.72 13.14 -2.81
CA GLU A 35 3.52 14.07 -1.69
C GLU A 35 4.72 14.09 -0.74
N CYS A 36 5.31 12.94 -0.43
CA CYS A 36 6.53 12.86 0.35
C CYS A 36 7.71 13.58 -0.33
N LYS A 37 7.82 13.50 -1.66
CA LYS A 37 8.86 14.20 -2.43
C LYS A 37 8.64 15.72 -2.39
N LYS A 38 7.42 16.19 -2.66
CA LYS A 38 7.05 17.61 -2.61
C LYS A 38 7.30 18.21 -1.23
N ALA A 39 6.89 17.52 -0.17
CA ALA A 39 7.14 17.97 1.20
C ALA A 39 8.65 18.11 1.48
N ARG A 40 9.46 17.14 1.02
CA ARG A 40 10.92 17.18 1.18
C ARG A 40 11.55 18.36 0.43
N GLU A 41 11.10 18.63 -0.80
CA GLU A 41 11.59 19.77 -1.60
C GLU A 41 11.27 21.12 -0.93
N LYS A 42 10.13 21.20 -0.24
CA LYS A 42 9.72 22.36 0.56
C LYS A 42 10.38 22.45 1.94
N GLY A 43 11.19 21.46 2.34
CA GLY A 43 11.77 21.37 3.68
C GLY A 43 10.78 20.97 4.78
N GLU A 44 9.59 20.51 4.43
CA GLU A 44 8.55 20.12 5.36
C GLU A 44 8.74 18.68 5.86
N LYS A 45 8.42 18.45 7.14
CA LYS A 45 8.37 17.11 7.72
C LYS A 45 6.97 16.52 7.60
N LEU A 46 6.78 15.69 6.58
CA LEU A 46 5.59 14.85 6.49
C LEU A 46 5.71 13.65 7.44
N THR A 47 4.58 13.15 7.92
CA THR A 47 4.53 11.98 8.82
C THR A 47 3.55 10.95 8.27
N GLN A 48 3.71 9.70 8.73
CA GLN A 48 2.81 8.61 8.37
C GLN A 48 1.35 8.89 8.70
N ILE A 49 1.11 9.58 9.82
CA ILE A 49 -0.25 9.96 10.25
C ILE A 49 -0.84 10.99 9.27
N LYS A 50 -0.05 11.99 8.84
CA LYS A 50 -0.50 12.99 7.87
C LYS A 50 -0.81 12.37 6.50
N THR A 51 0.04 11.49 5.99
CA THR A 51 -0.28 10.79 4.72
C THR A 51 -1.48 9.87 4.86
N GLN A 52 -1.72 9.32 6.05
CA GLN A 52 -2.90 8.49 6.31
C GLN A 52 -4.20 9.30 6.22
N SER A 53 -4.22 10.52 6.75
CA SER A 53 -5.40 11.40 6.66
C SER A 53 -5.64 11.87 5.23
N PHE A 54 -4.58 12.08 4.43
CA PHE A 54 -4.71 12.41 3.01
C PHE A 54 -5.51 11.37 2.23
N ILE A 55 -5.41 10.08 2.56
CA ILE A 55 -6.17 9.02 1.89
C ILE A 55 -7.68 9.29 1.97
N VAL A 56 -8.17 9.79 3.10
CA VAL A 56 -9.59 10.13 3.29
C VAL A 56 -9.98 11.28 2.38
N GLY A 57 -9.15 12.32 2.28
CA GLY A 57 -9.36 13.44 1.37
C GLY A 57 -9.33 13.02 -0.11
N LEU A 58 -8.38 12.16 -0.49
CA LEU A 58 -8.23 11.65 -1.86
C LEU A 58 -9.47 10.88 -2.33
N LYS A 59 -10.07 10.05 -1.46
CA LYS A 59 -11.32 9.33 -1.73
C LYS A 59 -12.49 10.23 -2.13
N ASN A 60 -12.49 11.47 -1.66
CA ASN A 60 -13.59 12.41 -1.86
C ASN A 60 -13.28 13.49 -2.91
N THR A 61 -12.08 13.48 -3.49
CA THR A 61 -11.63 14.54 -4.39
C THR A 61 -11.08 13.97 -5.70
N SER A 62 -9.79 13.60 -5.69
CA SER A 62 -9.01 13.31 -6.90
C SER A 62 -8.88 11.82 -7.23
N MET A 63 -9.22 10.93 -6.27
CA MET A 63 -9.11 9.48 -6.45
C MET A 63 -10.31 8.74 -5.84
N PRO A 64 -11.54 8.93 -6.38
CA PRO A 64 -12.73 8.26 -5.88
C PRO A 64 -12.66 6.72 -5.99
N GLU A 65 -11.87 6.17 -6.93
CA GLU A 65 -11.66 4.73 -7.10
C GLU A 65 -11.05 4.04 -5.87
N LEU A 66 -10.46 4.81 -4.94
CA LEU A 66 -10.02 4.29 -3.65
C LEU A 66 -11.17 3.73 -2.80
N LYS A 67 -12.44 4.00 -3.14
CA LYS A 67 -13.60 3.40 -2.47
C LYS A 67 -13.79 1.92 -2.83
N GLU A 68 -13.29 1.48 -3.99
CA GLU A 68 -13.35 0.08 -4.46
C GLU A 68 -12.35 -0.85 -3.75
N VAL A 69 -11.45 -0.28 -2.94
CA VAL A 69 -10.45 -1.01 -2.18
C VAL A 69 -10.76 -0.88 -0.69
N HIS A 70 -10.71 -2.01 0.01
CA HIS A 70 -10.94 -2.06 1.45
C HIS A 70 -10.01 -1.09 2.20
N SER A 71 -10.56 -0.32 3.15
CA SER A 71 -9.85 0.74 3.86
C SER A 71 -8.55 0.27 4.50
N LYS A 72 -8.55 -0.97 5.01
CA LYS A 72 -7.40 -1.60 5.64
C LYS A 72 -6.24 -1.85 4.68
N VAL A 73 -6.54 -2.22 3.43
CA VAL A 73 -5.52 -2.39 2.39
C VAL A 73 -4.86 -1.04 2.09
N LEU A 74 -5.65 0.04 1.97
CA LEU A 74 -5.11 1.38 1.73
C LEU A 74 -4.24 1.89 2.88
N GLN A 75 -4.61 1.58 4.13
CA GLN A 75 -3.75 1.84 5.29
C GLN A 75 -2.42 1.08 5.18
N VAL A 76 -2.44 -0.18 4.73
CA VAL A 76 -1.21 -0.96 4.52
C VAL A 76 -0.36 -0.38 3.39
N VAL A 77 -0.95 0.12 2.29
CA VAL A 77 -0.20 0.81 1.22
C VAL A 77 0.63 1.97 1.79
N ASN A 78 0.00 2.80 2.64
CA ASN A 78 0.68 3.90 3.32
C ASN A 78 1.78 3.38 4.28
N TYR A 79 1.46 2.37 5.09
CA TYR A 79 2.43 1.75 5.98
C TYR A 79 3.67 1.22 5.22
N THR A 80 3.47 0.51 4.11
CA THR A 80 4.56 -0.02 3.28
C THR A 80 5.44 1.10 2.73
N LEU A 81 4.86 2.23 2.29
CA LEU A 81 5.65 3.39 1.87
C LEU A 81 6.56 3.89 2.99
N TRP A 82 6.02 4.11 4.18
CA TRP A 82 6.77 4.65 5.32
C TRP A 82 7.82 3.68 5.86
N THR A 83 7.51 2.39 5.92
CA THR A 83 8.49 1.35 6.27
C THR A 83 9.65 1.35 5.29
N ASN A 84 9.38 1.44 3.98
CA ASN A 84 10.43 1.52 2.97
C ASN A 84 11.29 2.79 3.14
N ILE A 85 10.67 3.96 3.39
CA ILE A 85 11.41 5.21 3.65
C ILE A 85 12.33 5.04 4.88
N LYS A 86 11.80 4.49 5.98
CA LYS A 86 12.55 4.27 7.22
C LYS A 86 13.71 3.30 7.01
N SER A 87 13.48 2.18 6.32
CA SER A 87 14.52 1.20 6.04
C SER A 87 15.64 1.78 5.18
N LEU A 88 15.32 2.56 4.14
CA LEU A 88 16.35 3.22 3.34
C LEU A 88 17.15 4.25 4.16
N ALA A 89 16.47 5.01 5.03
CA ALA A 89 17.14 5.96 5.92
C ALA A 89 18.10 5.24 6.89
N GLN A 90 17.70 4.09 7.45
CA GLN A 90 18.53 3.30 8.33
C GLN A 90 19.75 2.73 7.61
N LEU A 91 19.56 2.13 6.44
CA LEU A 91 20.65 1.59 5.65
C LEU A 91 21.65 2.70 5.24
N LYS A 92 21.17 3.93 4.95
CA LYS A 92 22.05 5.08 4.65
C LYS A 92 22.88 5.47 5.87
N LYS A 93 22.30 5.46 7.07
CA LYS A 93 23.02 5.70 8.33
C LYS A 93 24.11 4.66 8.57
N ASN A 94 23.87 3.42 8.15
CA ASN A 94 24.84 2.32 8.24
C ASN A 94 25.94 2.38 7.16
N GLY A 95 26.04 3.47 6.38
CA GLY A 95 27.12 3.68 5.41
C GLY A 95 26.91 3.03 4.05
N HIS A 96 25.76 2.40 3.78
CA HIS A 96 25.48 1.81 2.47
C HIS A 96 25.19 2.89 1.40
N LYS A 97 25.68 2.68 0.17
CA LYS A 97 25.31 3.49 -1.00
C LYS A 97 23.92 3.09 -1.49
N ILE A 98 22.93 3.97 -1.32
CA ILE A 98 21.52 3.66 -1.59
C ILE A 98 20.90 4.75 -2.45
N GLY A 99 20.08 4.33 -3.41
CA GLY A 99 19.25 5.24 -4.20
C GLY A 99 18.00 5.73 -3.46
N HIS A 100 17.02 6.16 -4.25
CA HIS A 100 15.75 6.70 -3.77
C HIS A 100 14.60 5.77 -4.13
N LEU A 101 13.47 5.89 -3.42
CA LEU A 101 12.24 5.24 -3.84
C LEU A 101 11.79 5.76 -5.21
N ARG A 102 11.40 4.81 -6.06
CA ARG A 102 10.89 5.05 -7.41
C ARG A 102 9.39 4.83 -7.45
N PHE A 103 8.72 5.49 -8.38
CA PHE A 103 7.34 5.18 -8.71
C PHE A 103 7.23 3.74 -9.20
N LYS A 104 6.12 3.10 -8.88
CA LYS A 104 5.76 1.76 -9.29
C LYS A 104 5.10 1.82 -10.68
N GLY A 105 5.73 1.17 -11.65
CA GLY A 105 5.19 0.97 -13.00
C GLY A 105 3.99 0.01 -13.01
N LYS A 106 3.27 -0.05 -14.14
CA LYS A 106 2.12 -0.96 -14.31
C LYS A 106 2.55 -2.40 -14.01
N GLY A 107 1.76 -3.10 -13.20
CA GLY A 107 2.04 -4.47 -12.81
C GLY A 107 3.15 -4.65 -11.77
N TRP A 108 3.79 -3.60 -11.23
CA TRP A 108 4.83 -3.73 -10.20
C TRP A 108 4.29 -3.90 -8.77
N TYR A 109 3.03 -3.53 -8.54
CA TYR A 109 2.36 -3.74 -7.26
C TYR A 109 1.68 -5.12 -7.30
N LYS A 110 2.06 -6.02 -6.39
CA LYS A 110 1.73 -7.46 -6.48
C LYS A 110 1.00 -8.02 -5.27
N THR A 111 0.77 -7.22 -4.24
CA THR A 111 0.29 -7.72 -2.94
C THR A 111 -0.83 -6.87 -2.41
N ILE A 112 -1.97 -7.50 -2.13
CA ILE A 112 -3.06 -6.92 -1.34
C ILE A 112 -2.96 -7.50 0.06
N ASN A 113 -2.81 -6.65 1.07
CA ASN A 113 -2.59 -7.09 2.44
C ASN A 113 -3.72 -6.56 3.34
N TYR A 114 -4.36 -7.50 4.04
CA TYR A 114 -5.37 -7.22 5.05
C TYR A 114 -4.76 -7.48 6.43
N ASN A 115 -4.37 -6.42 7.15
CA ASN A 115 -3.83 -6.53 8.51
C ASN A 115 -4.91 -6.46 9.59
N GLN A 116 -6.10 -7.01 9.31
CA GLN A 116 -7.19 -7.12 10.28
C GLN A 116 -7.20 -8.52 10.90
N SER A 117 -7.29 -8.58 12.23
CA SER A 117 -7.67 -9.76 12.98
C SER A 117 -9.19 -9.88 13.05
N GLY A 118 -9.73 -11.11 13.09
CA GLY A 118 -11.17 -11.35 13.26
C GLY A 118 -11.75 -12.37 12.30
N PHE A 119 -10.99 -12.84 11.32
CA PHE A 119 -11.35 -13.99 10.50
C PHE A 119 -10.85 -15.26 11.19
N LYS A 120 -11.75 -16.22 11.38
CA LYS A 120 -11.40 -17.59 11.74
C LYS A 120 -11.48 -18.44 10.48
N ILE A 121 -10.51 -19.32 10.29
CA ILE A 121 -10.65 -20.39 9.30
C ILE A 121 -11.64 -21.37 9.93
N ASP A 122 -12.82 -21.46 9.32
CA ASP A 122 -13.80 -22.47 9.73
C ASP A 122 -13.41 -23.78 9.05
N GLU A 123 -12.78 -24.69 9.80
CA GLU A 123 -12.35 -26.00 9.29
C GLU A 123 -13.54 -26.98 9.14
N ASN A 124 -14.76 -26.60 9.56
CA ASN A 124 -15.95 -27.44 9.56
C ASN A 124 -16.87 -27.20 8.35
N LYS A 125 -16.35 -27.44 7.13
CA LYS A 125 -17.20 -27.75 5.98
C LYS A 125 -16.62 -28.91 5.18
N ASN A 126 -16.86 -30.11 5.71
CA ASN A 126 -17.06 -31.35 4.94
C ASN A 126 -18.10 -32.18 5.69
#